data_AF-A0A9P0KUH7-F1
#
_entry.id   AF-A0A9P0KUH7-F1
#
_cell.length_a   1.000
_cell.length_b   1.000
_cell.length_c   1.000
_cell.angle_alpha   90.00
_cell.angle_beta   90.00
_cell.angle_gamma   90.00
#
_symmetry.space_group_name_H-M   'P 1'
#
loop_
_entity.id
_entity.type
_entity.pdbx_description
1 polymer ?
#
loop_
_entity_poly.entity_id
_entity_poly.type
_entity_poly.pdbx_seq_one_letter_code
_entity_poly.pdbx_strand_id
1 'polypeptide(L)'
;MFSLDLVFLGCKLENIFKRMRLGLFFMDLDLMQRSLQQAEPLVELGADWQSRNCFNFNKALHCIAIRNFDTATDLLVSAIATFVCTEIMAYADFIKYTVLCGALILKRGDVKKLLIDNPEIQQALHYNSTLREYLFSLHECEYRLFYQRLADIEVK
;
A
#
# COMPACT_ATOMS: atom_id res chain seq x y z
N MET A 1 35.03 -8.67 7.01
CA MET A 1 35.10 -7.74 5.87
C MET A 1 33.72 -7.54 5.24
N PHE A 2 32.94 -8.59 4.96
CA PHE A 2 31.56 -8.48 4.43
C PHE A 2 30.54 -7.69 5.28
N SER A 3 30.74 -7.58 6.59
CA SER A 3 29.76 -6.95 7.49
C SER A 3 29.67 -5.43 7.30
N LEU A 4 30.77 -4.77 6.92
CA LEU A 4 30.81 -3.30 6.80
C LEU A 4 30.15 -2.80 5.51
N ASP A 5 30.31 -3.56 4.42
CA ASP A 5 29.70 -3.25 3.12
C ASP A 5 28.17 -3.36 3.16
N LEU A 6 27.64 -4.34 3.92
CA LEU A 6 26.20 -4.51 4.15
C LEU A 6 25.61 -3.38 5.02
N VAL A 7 26.33 -2.95 6.06
CA VAL A 7 25.90 -1.81 6.89
C VAL A 7 25.87 -0.53 6.06
N PHE A 8 26.88 -0.31 5.21
CA PHE A 8 26.91 0.86 4.31
C PHE A 8 25.76 0.84 3.30
N LEU A 9 25.42 -0.33 2.75
CA LEU A 9 24.28 -0.50 1.85
C LEU A 9 22.95 -0.14 2.53
N GLY A 10 22.75 -0.63 3.77
CA GLY A 10 21.56 -0.31 4.57
C GLY A 10 21.39 1.19 4.82
N CYS A 11 22.45 1.87 5.28
CA CYS A 11 22.41 3.33 5.49
C CYS A 11 22.12 4.11 4.20
N LYS A 12 22.64 3.64 3.06
CA LYS A 12 22.37 4.26 1.76
C LYS A 12 20.90 4.12 1.36
N LEU A 13 20.32 2.93 1.56
CA LEU A 13 18.90 2.68 1.30
C LEU A 13 17.99 3.52 2.21
N GLU A 14 18.30 3.60 3.51
CA GLU A 14 17.56 4.44 4.44
C GLU A 14 17.54 5.91 4.01
N ASN A 15 18.67 6.44 3.54
CA ASN A 15 18.74 7.81 3.03
C ASN A 15 17.87 8.01 1.78
N ILE A 16 17.79 7.01 0.90
CA ILE A 16 16.90 7.04 -0.26
C ILE A 16 15.43 6.98 0.18
N PHE A 17 15.08 6.15 1.16
CA PHE A 17 13.71 6.09 1.70
C PHE A 17 13.30 7.42 2.37
N LYS A 18 14.21 8.09 3.08
CA LYS A 18 13.95 9.44 3.61
C LYS A 18 13.68 10.45 2.49
N ARG A 19 14.43 10.39 1.39
CA ARG A 19 14.17 11.22 0.19
C ARG A 19 12.82 10.91 -0.44
N MET A 20 12.41 9.64 -0.51
CA MET A 20 11.07 9.26 -0.97
C MET A 20 9.99 9.90 -0.10
N ARG A 21 10.12 9.81 1.23
CA ARG A 21 9.14 10.44 2.13
C ARG A 21 9.02 11.95 1.94
N LEU A 22 10.15 12.64 1.73
CA LEU A 22 10.13 14.06 1.40
C LEU A 22 9.41 14.32 0.07
N GLY A 23 9.68 13.50 -0.95
CA GLY A 23 8.97 13.57 -2.24
C GLY A 23 7.46 13.38 -2.09
N LEU A 24 7.03 12.37 -1.32
CA LEU A 24 5.62 12.13 -0.99
C LEU A 24 5.01 13.30 -0.22
N PHE A 25 5.70 13.85 0.78
CA PHE A 25 5.22 14.97 1.58
C PHE A 25 4.99 16.24 0.74
N PHE A 26 5.90 16.54 -0.19
CA PHE A 26 5.76 17.68 -1.11
C PHE A 26 5.02 17.33 -2.42
N MET A 27 4.53 16.09 -2.55
CA MET A 27 3.93 15.56 -3.78
C MET A 27 4.80 15.74 -5.04
N ASP A 28 6.13 15.72 -4.88
CA ASP A 28 7.10 15.72 -5.97
C ASP A 28 7.29 14.28 -6.50
N LEU A 29 6.49 13.94 -7.51
CA LEU A 29 6.47 12.61 -8.13
C LEU A 29 7.76 12.32 -8.92
N ASP A 30 8.41 13.34 -9.49
CA ASP A 30 9.66 13.17 -10.23
C ASP A 30 10.82 12.82 -9.29
N LEU A 31 10.84 13.41 -8.09
CA LEU A 31 11.78 13.03 -7.04
C LEU A 31 11.53 11.61 -6.54
N MET A 32 10.26 11.21 -6.38
CA MET A 32 9.88 9.84 -6.00
C MET A 32 10.36 8.82 -7.04
N GLN A 33 10.06 9.06 -8.32
CA GLN A 33 10.44 8.15 -9.41
C GLN A 33 11.96 7.98 -9.51
N ARG A 34 12.73 9.07 -9.43
CA ARG A 34 14.20 9.01 -9.43
C ARG A 34 14.73 8.25 -8.22
N SER A 35 14.14 8.46 -7.05
CA SER A 35 14.51 7.74 -5.83
C SER A 35 14.22 6.25 -5.95
N LEU A 36 13.09 5.86 -6.57
CA LEU A 36 12.72 4.45 -6.80
C LEU A 36 13.73 3.77 -7.74
N GLN A 37 14.08 4.41 -8.85
CA GLN A 37 15.08 3.88 -9.79
C GLN A 37 16.46 3.73 -9.15
N GLN A 38 16.82 4.61 -8.21
CA GLN A 38 18.08 4.49 -7.47
C GLN A 38 18.06 3.37 -6.42
N ALA A 39 16.91 3.11 -5.82
CA ALA A 39 16.75 2.06 -4.80
C ALA A 39 16.66 0.66 -5.42
N GLU A 40 16.02 0.49 -6.57
CA GLU A 40 15.79 -0.83 -7.21
C GLU A 40 17.07 -1.70 -7.32
N PRO A 41 18.20 -1.23 -7.89
CA PRO A 41 19.42 -2.05 -7.96
C PRO A 41 20.04 -2.35 -6.59
N LEU A 42 19.87 -1.45 -5.61
CA LEU A 42 20.37 -1.65 -4.25
C LEU A 42 19.55 -2.70 -3.49
N VAL A 43 18.26 -2.79 -3.79
CA VAL A 43 17.35 -3.79 -3.23
C VAL A 43 17.66 -5.20 -3.76
N GLU A 44 17.97 -5.29 -5.06
CA GLU A 44 18.38 -6.53 -5.72
C GLU A 44 19.74 -7.05 -5.22
N LEU A 45 20.70 -6.15 -4.96
CA LEU A 45 22.05 -6.50 -4.52
C LEU A 45 22.08 -7.25 -3.17
N GLY A 46 21.11 -6.98 -2.30
CA GLY A 46 21.03 -7.65 -1.00
C GLY A 46 20.40 -6.83 0.12
N ALA A 47 19.31 -6.11 -0.16
CA ALA A 47 18.54 -5.49 0.92
C ALA A 47 17.93 -6.54 1.85
N ASP A 48 17.86 -6.20 3.13
CA ASP A 48 17.14 -6.96 4.14
C ASP A 48 15.64 -7.03 3.81
N TRP A 49 14.96 -8.03 4.40
CA TRP A 49 13.55 -8.30 4.13
C TRP A 49 12.66 -7.11 4.43
N GLN A 50 12.94 -6.38 5.52
CA GLN A 50 12.16 -5.23 5.93
C GLN A 50 12.29 -4.07 4.91
N SER A 51 13.51 -3.74 4.50
CA SER A 51 13.75 -2.73 3.46
C SER A 51 13.09 -3.07 2.12
N ARG A 52 13.03 -4.37 1.74
CA ARG A 52 12.32 -4.83 0.54
C ARG A 52 10.82 -4.54 0.60
N ASN A 53 10.19 -4.85 1.73
CA ASN A 53 8.76 -4.57 1.90
C ASN A 53 8.47 -3.07 1.89
N CYS A 54 9.32 -2.26 2.53
CA CYS A 54 9.16 -0.81 2.48
C CYS A 54 9.45 -0.21 1.12
N PHE A 55 10.37 -0.77 0.34
CA PHE A 55 10.54 -0.38 -1.06
C PHE A 55 9.28 -0.66 -1.89
N ASN A 56 8.74 -1.88 -1.80
CA ASN A 56 7.50 -2.26 -2.51
C ASN A 56 6.32 -1.38 -2.10
N PHE A 57 6.23 -1.01 -0.83
CA PHE A 57 5.22 -0.10 -0.33
C PHE A 57 5.34 1.31 -0.91
N ASN A 58 6.54 1.90 -0.91
CA ASN A 58 6.78 3.20 -1.54
C ASN A 58 6.48 3.16 -3.04
N LYS A 59 6.81 2.05 -3.72
CA LYS A 59 6.49 1.82 -5.13
C LYS A 59 4.97 1.79 -5.34
N ALA A 60 4.23 1.11 -4.48
CA ALA A 60 2.76 1.07 -4.52
C ALA A 60 2.15 2.47 -4.33
N LEU A 61 2.62 3.27 -3.35
CA LEU A 61 2.14 4.64 -3.15
C LEU A 61 2.41 5.54 -4.36
N HIS A 62 3.59 5.42 -4.96
CA HIS A 62 3.91 6.14 -6.18
C HIS A 62 2.96 5.74 -7.32
N CYS A 63 2.67 4.45 -7.49
CA CYS A 63 1.69 3.96 -8.47
C CYS A 63 0.30 4.55 -8.24
N ILE A 64 -0.17 4.65 -6.99
CA ILE A 64 -1.43 5.33 -6.66
C ILE A 64 -1.39 6.80 -7.07
N ALA A 65 -0.29 7.50 -6.78
CA ALA A 65 -0.14 8.93 -7.08
C ALA A 65 -0.18 9.22 -8.59
N ILE A 66 0.39 8.34 -9.42
CA ILE A 66 0.31 8.42 -10.90
C ILE A 66 -0.99 7.81 -11.47
N ARG A 67 -1.92 7.37 -10.62
CA ARG A 67 -3.20 6.70 -10.98
C ARG A 67 -3.04 5.37 -11.71
N ASN A 68 -1.93 4.67 -11.52
CA ASN A 68 -1.74 3.29 -11.97
C ASN A 68 -2.26 2.33 -10.88
N PHE A 69 -3.57 2.09 -10.90
CA PHE A 69 -4.23 1.28 -9.87
C PHE A 69 -4.01 -0.22 -10.06
N ASP A 70 -3.74 -0.71 -11.26
CA ASP A 70 -3.50 -2.13 -11.52
C ASP A 70 -2.29 -2.62 -10.74
N THR A 71 -1.13 -2.00 -11.00
CA THR A 71 0.13 -2.37 -10.31
C THR A 71 0.10 -2.03 -8.83
N ALA A 72 -0.58 -0.93 -8.45
CA ALA A 72 -0.73 -0.58 -7.04
C ALA A 72 -1.50 -1.65 -6.27
N THR A 73 -2.61 -2.14 -6.83
CA THR A 73 -3.48 -3.13 -6.16
C THR A 73 -2.72 -4.43 -5.92
N ASP A 74 -1.98 -4.93 -6.91
CA ASP A 74 -1.19 -6.15 -6.77
C ASP A 74 -0.12 -6.03 -5.67
N LEU A 75 0.58 -4.90 -5.63
CA LEU A 75 1.60 -4.62 -4.61
C LEU A 75 0.98 -4.44 -3.22
N LEU A 76 -0.16 -3.76 -3.11
CA LEU A 76 -0.83 -3.54 -1.82
C LEU A 76 -1.40 -4.85 -1.25
N VAL A 77 -2.05 -5.67 -2.07
CA VAL A 77 -2.64 -6.93 -1.64
C VAL A 77 -1.56 -7.92 -1.17
N SER A 78 -0.44 -8.01 -1.88
CA SER A 78 0.69 -8.83 -1.45
C SER A 78 1.37 -8.31 -0.17
N ALA A 79 1.28 -7.00 0.09
CA ALA A 79 1.85 -6.36 1.27
C ALA A 79 0.98 -6.45 2.53
N ILE A 80 -0.26 -6.97 2.47
CA ILE A 80 -1.18 -7.04 3.63
C ILE A 80 -0.52 -7.75 4.82
N ALA A 81 -0.08 -9.00 4.61
CA ALA A 81 0.51 -9.85 5.64
C ALA A 81 1.93 -9.44 6.09
N THR A 82 2.54 -8.50 5.37
CA THR A 82 3.93 -8.07 5.57
C THR A 82 4.04 -6.58 5.84
N PHE A 83 2.94 -5.95 6.25
CA PHE A 83 2.94 -4.54 6.56
C PHE A 83 3.78 -4.25 7.80
N VAL A 84 4.90 -3.56 7.59
CA VAL A 84 5.79 -3.13 8.69
C VAL A 84 6.18 -1.65 8.55
N CYS A 85 5.76 -0.96 7.49
CA CYS A 85 6.21 0.39 7.15
C CYS A 85 5.31 1.47 7.79
N THR A 86 5.25 1.45 9.13
CA THR A 86 4.45 2.38 9.95
C THR A 86 4.92 3.83 9.88
N GLU A 87 6.15 4.07 9.40
CA GLU A 87 6.73 5.40 9.26
C GLU A 87 6.11 6.24 8.13
N ILE A 88 5.40 5.61 7.20
CA ILE A 88 4.80 6.28 6.02
C ILE A 88 3.31 6.52 6.24
N MET A 89 2.58 5.50 6.72
CA MET A 89 1.16 5.63 7.05
C MET A 89 0.77 4.69 8.18
N ALA A 90 -0.35 5.00 8.83
CA ALA A 90 -0.94 4.09 9.80
C ALA A 90 -1.53 2.85 9.11
N TYR A 91 -1.57 1.73 9.83
CA TYR A 91 -2.13 0.48 9.31
C TYR A 91 -3.60 0.63 8.89
N ALA A 92 -4.40 1.43 9.61
CA ALA A 92 -5.79 1.69 9.26
C ALA A 92 -5.93 2.36 7.89
N ASP A 93 -5.08 3.34 7.58
CA ASP A 93 -5.08 4.03 6.29
C ASP A 93 -4.60 3.11 5.18
N PHE A 94 -3.58 2.29 5.45
CA PHE A 94 -3.12 1.26 4.52
C PHE A 94 -4.24 0.31 4.10
N ILE A 95 -5.01 -0.20 5.05
CA ILE A 95 -6.15 -1.08 4.76
C ILE A 95 -7.24 -0.31 4.00
N LYS A 96 -7.53 0.95 4.36
CA LYS A 96 -8.46 1.81 3.62
C LYS A 96 -8.06 1.91 2.14
N TYR A 97 -6.82 2.25 1.84
CA TYR A 97 -6.33 2.36 0.46
C TYR A 97 -6.33 1.03 -0.29
N THR A 98 -5.97 -0.07 0.39
CA THR A 98 -5.97 -1.41 -0.22
C THR A 98 -7.39 -1.85 -0.59
N VAL A 99 -8.37 -1.64 0.29
CA VAL A 99 -9.78 -1.95 0.03
C VAL A 99 -10.33 -1.08 -1.10
N LEU A 100 -10.01 0.21 -1.14
CA LEU A 100 -10.47 1.12 -2.20
C LEU A 100 -9.88 0.76 -3.56
N CYS A 101 -8.56 0.55 -3.66
CA CYS A 101 -7.91 0.14 -4.91
C CYS A 101 -8.40 -1.23 -5.37
N GLY A 102 -8.53 -2.17 -4.42
CA GLY A 102 -9.05 -3.50 -4.70
C GLY A 102 -10.50 -3.50 -5.19
N ALA A 103 -11.37 -2.66 -4.62
CA ALA A 103 -12.74 -2.51 -5.09
C ALA A 103 -12.84 -1.92 -6.51
N LEU A 104 -11.86 -1.12 -6.94
CA LEU A 104 -11.82 -0.50 -8.26
C LEU A 104 -11.31 -1.46 -9.36
N ILE A 105 -10.29 -2.26 -9.07
CA ILE A 105 -9.57 -3.06 -10.07
C ILE A 105 -9.91 -4.55 -10.04
N LEU A 106 -10.06 -5.13 -8.84
CA LEU A 106 -10.20 -6.58 -8.73
C LEU A 106 -11.55 -7.05 -9.25
N LYS A 107 -11.55 -8.24 -9.87
CA LYS A 107 -12.79 -8.91 -10.26
C LYS A 107 -13.53 -9.38 -9.00
N ARG A 108 -14.85 -9.50 -9.09
CA ARG A 108 -15.71 -9.93 -7.96
C ARG A 108 -15.23 -11.19 -7.24
N GLY A 109 -14.74 -12.18 -7.99
CA GLY A 109 -14.21 -13.42 -7.40
C GLY A 109 -12.93 -13.21 -6.58
N ASP A 110 -12.08 -12.28 -7.02
CA ASP A 110 -10.81 -11.96 -6.37
C ASP A 110 -11.02 -11.02 -5.18
N VAL A 111 -11.97 -10.09 -5.26
CA VAL A 111 -12.43 -9.26 -4.13
C VAL A 111 -12.82 -10.14 -2.95
N LYS A 112 -13.60 -11.19 -3.19
CA LYS A 112 -14.00 -12.11 -2.12
C LYS A 112 -12.79 -12.80 -1.48
N LYS A 113 -11.94 -13.41 -2.31
CA LYS A 113 -10.81 -14.22 -1.82
C LYS A 113 -9.72 -13.38 -1.14
N LEU A 114 -9.37 -12.23 -1.73
CA LEU A 114 -8.22 -11.43 -1.32
C LEU A 114 -8.57 -10.37 -0.27
N LEU A 115 -9.81 -9.88 -0.25
CA LEU A 115 -10.24 -8.83 0.68
C LEU A 115 -11.21 -9.35 1.74
N ILE A 116 -12.33 -9.97 1.35
CA ILE A 116 -13.41 -10.33 2.29
C ILE A 116 -13.01 -11.51 3.18
N ASP A 117 -12.44 -12.56 2.58
CA ASP A 117 -12.05 -13.78 3.29
C ASP A 117 -10.68 -13.63 4.01
N ASN A 118 -10.00 -12.50 3.84
CA ASN A 118 -8.70 -12.24 4.45
C ASN A 118 -8.84 -11.83 5.93
N PRO A 119 -8.28 -12.60 6.89
CA PRO A 119 -8.49 -12.36 8.31
C PRO A 119 -7.89 -11.03 8.81
N GLU A 120 -6.80 -10.56 8.22
CA GLU A 120 -6.15 -9.31 8.62
C GLU A 120 -7.00 -8.09 8.23
N ILE A 121 -7.57 -8.13 7.03
CA ILE A 121 -8.53 -7.12 6.59
C ILE A 121 -9.77 -7.19 7.48
N GLN A 122 -10.32 -8.37 7.77
CA GLN A 122 -11.48 -8.48 8.65
C GLN A 122 -11.20 -7.87 10.04
N GLN A 123 -10.04 -8.12 10.62
CA GLN A 123 -9.63 -7.53 11.88
C GLN A 123 -9.59 -6.00 11.80
N ALA A 124 -9.02 -5.43 10.74
CA ALA A 124 -8.99 -3.99 10.53
C ALA A 124 -10.40 -3.40 10.29
N LEU A 125 -11.26 -4.12 9.56
CA LEU A 125 -12.64 -3.74 9.27
C LEU A 125 -13.54 -3.73 10.52
N HIS A 126 -13.22 -4.51 11.57
CA HIS A 126 -13.95 -4.44 12.83
C HIS A 126 -13.85 -3.07 13.50
N TYR A 127 -12.73 -2.36 13.32
CA TYR A 127 -12.54 -1.01 13.87
C TYR A 127 -13.18 0.08 12.99
N ASN A 128 -13.45 -0.21 11.71
CA ASN A 128 -14.03 0.74 10.76
C ASN A 128 -15.28 0.16 10.07
N SER A 129 -16.42 0.31 10.74
CA SER A 129 -17.72 -0.20 10.26
C SER A 129 -18.13 0.37 8.90
N THR A 130 -17.83 1.63 8.62
CA THR A 130 -18.15 2.26 7.32
C THR A 130 -17.44 1.57 6.17
N LEU A 131 -16.14 1.30 6.31
CA LEU A 131 -15.35 0.61 5.28
C LEU A 131 -15.81 -0.84 5.10
N ARG A 132 -16.23 -1.49 6.19
CA ARG A 132 -16.80 -2.84 6.15
C ARG A 132 -18.09 -2.85 5.34
N GLU A 133 -19.04 -2.00 5.68
CA GLU A 133 -20.33 -1.93 4.98
C GLU A 133 -20.13 -1.57 3.50
N TYR A 134 -19.17 -0.70 3.17
CA TYR A 134 -18.79 -0.41 1.79
C TYR A 134 -18.35 -1.67 1.02
N LEU A 135 -17.42 -2.45 1.56
CA LEU A 135 -16.90 -3.65 0.89
C LEU A 135 -17.95 -4.77 0.77
N PHE A 136 -18.71 -5.01 1.85
CA PHE A 136 -19.74 -6.06 1.86
C PHE A 136 -20.93 -5.71 0.97
N SER A 137 -21.42 -4.47 0.99
CA SER A 137 -22.52 -4.04 0.13
C SER A 137 -22.18 -4.13 -1.37
N LEU A 138 -20.92 -3.88 -1.75
CA LEU A 138 -20.45 -4.10 -3.12
C LEU A 138 -20.52 -5.59 -3.51
N HIS A 139 -20.13 -6.49 -2.62
CA HIS A 139 -20.13 -7.93 -2.90
C HIS A 139 -21.54 -8.55 -2.88
N GLU A 140 -22.41 -8.11 -1.97
CA GLU A 140 -23.80 -8.55 -1.82
C GLU A 140 -24.76 -7.90 -2.80
N CYS A 141 -24.27 -6.98 -3.65
CA CYS A 141 -25.04 -6.24 -4.65
C CYS A 141 -26.08 -5.28 -4.03
N GLU A 142 -25.85 -4.80 -2.81
CA GLU A 142 -26.69 -3.80 -2.15
C GLU A 142 -26.29 -2.37 -2.58
N TYR A 143 -26.51 -2.04 -3.86
CA TYR A 143 -26.00 -0.78 -4.44
C TYR A 143 -26.48 0.49 -3.73
N ARG A 144 -27.69 0.47 -3.15
CA ARG A 144 -28.20 1.61 -2.38
C ARG A 144 -27.30 1.91 -1.18
N LEU A 145 -26.98 0.89 -0.40
CA LEU A 145 -26.11 1.02 0.76
C LEU A 145 -24.68 1.37 0.33
N PHE A 146 -24.20 0.73 -0.74
CA PHE A 146 -22.88 1.01 -1.31
C PHE A 146 -22.68 2.49 -1.64
N TYR A 147 -23.60 3.13 -2.37
CA TYR A 147 -23.46 4.55 -2.72
C TYR A 147 -23.55 5.48 -1.50
N GLN A 148 -24.36 5.13 -0.50
CA GLN A 148 -24.41 5.88 0.76
C GLN A 148 -23.05 5.83 1.48
N ARG A 149 -22.45 4.63 1.58
CA ARG A 149 -21.16 4.45 2.25
C ARG A 149 -20.00 5.02 1.44
N LEU A 150 -20.08 4.99 0.12
CA LEU A 150 -19.12 5.67 -0.75
C LEU A 150 -19.12 7.18 -0.49
N ALA A 151 -20.30 7.80 -0.38
CA ALA A 151 -20.41 9.21 -0.03
C ALA A 151 -19.83 9.51 1.37
N ASP A 152 -20.08 8.63 2.35
CA ASP A 152 -19.50 8.78 3.70
C ASP A 152 -17.96 8.70 3.70
N ILE A 153 -17.37 7.90 2.80
CA ILE A 153 -15.92 7.75 2.65
C ILE A 153 -15.30 8.95 1.91
N GLU A 154 -15.99 9.53 0.94
CA GLU A 154 -15.51 10.69 0.17
C GLU A 154 -15.39 11.95 1.04
N VAL A 155 -16.35 12.14 1.97
CA VAL A 155 -16.42 13.32 2.83
C VAL A 155 -15.38 13.29 3.98
N LYS A 156 -14.77 12.13 4.24
CA LYS A 156 -13.82 11.89 5.36
C LYS A 156 -12.40 11.55 4.90
#